data_AF-A0A345UH64-F1
#
_entry.id   AF-A0A345UH64-F1
#
_cell.length_a   1.000
_cell.length_b   1.000
_cell.length_c   1.000
_cell.angle_alpha   90.00
_cell.angle_beta   90.00
_cell.angle_gamma   90.00
#
_symmetry.space_group_name_H-M   'P 1'
#
loop_
_entity.id
_entity.type
_entity.pdbx_description
1 polymer ?
#
loop_
_entity_poly.entity_id
_entity_poly.type
_entity_poly.pdbx_seq_one_letter_code
_entity_poly.pdbx_strand_id
1 'polypeptide(L)'
;MEISQFQISDYLDSNEMIAAYLNTVLTEGDEQDLILAIGHIAKSIGMSKIAAQTGMSRPSLYKALSEGAKPQFGTIMKVLRAIGGDIQIAPQPAQPNRP
;
A
#
# COMPACT_ATOMS: atom_id res chain seq x y z
N MET A 1 -29.39 22.53 7.51
CA MET A 1 -28.03 22.04 7.82
C MET A 1 -27.55 21.31 6.59
N GLU A 2 -26.76 21.97 5.76
CA GLU A 2 -26.10 21.37 4.60
C GLU A 2 -24.99 20.47 5.12
N ILE A 3 -25.28 19.17 5.20
CA ILE A 3 -24.25 18.16 5.39
C ILE A 3 -23.60 18.05 4.01
N SER A 4 -22.48 18.72 3.80
CA SER A 4 -21.78 18.56 2.52
C SER A 4 -21.50 17.06 2.37
N GLN A 5 -22.03 16.49 1.29
CA GLN A 5 -21.57 15.21 0.76
C GLN A 5 -20.13 15.44 0.34
N PHE A 6 -19.22 15.47 1.32
CA PHE A 6 -17.83 15.14 1.15
C PHE A 6 -17.87 13.78 0.47
N GLN A 7 -17.71 13.80 -0.84
CA GLN A 7 -18.13 12.74 -1.75
C GLN A 7 -17.38 11.48 -1.34
N ILE A 8 -18.07 10.58 -0.64
CA ILE A 8 -17.51 9.33 -0.17
C ILE A 8 -16.94 8.55 -1.37
N SER A 9 -17.56 8.68 -2.56
CA SER A 9 -17.06 8.17 -3.85
C SER A 9 -15.66 8.68 -4.22
N ASP A 10 -15.30 9.92 -3.90
CA ASP A 10 -13.98 10.49 -4.24
C ASP A 10 -12.84 9.81 -3.46
N TYR A 11 -13.17 9.10 -2.37
CA TYR A 11 -12.21 8.42 -1.50
C TYR A 11 -12.33 6.89 -1.54
N LEU A 12 -13.56 6.36 -1.62
CA LEU A 12 -13.81 4.91 -1.67
C LEU A 12 -13.26 4.31 -2.97
N ASP A 13 -13.58 4.88 -4.12
CA ASP A 13 -13.19 4.22 -5.38
C ASP A 13 -11.67 4.10 -5.52
N SER A 14 -10.89 5.07 -5.02
CA SER A 14 -9.42 5.00 -5.04
C SER A 14 -8.85 4.05 -3.99
N ASN A 15 -9.34 4.07 -2.76
CA ASN A 15 -8.78 3.24 -1.68
C ASN A 15 -9.14 1.76 -1.87
N GLU A 16 -10.36 1.48 -2.33
CA GLU A 16 -10.83 0.13 -2.62
C GLU A 16 -10.05 -0.47 -3.79
N MET A 17 -9.77 0.32 -4.83
CA MET A 17 -8.90 -0.14 -5.92
C MET A 17 -7.47 -0.39 -5.47
N ILE A 18 -6.90 0.48 -4.63
CA ILE A 18 -5.57 0.28 -4.04
C ILE A 18 -5.53 -1.01 -3.22
N ALA A 19 -6.53 -1.23 -2.36
CA ALA A 19 -6.63 -2.43 -1.54
C ALA A 19 -6.79 -3.69 -2.40
N ALA A 20 -7.68 -3.67 -3.39
CA ALA A 20 -7.89 -4.80 -4.30
C ALA A 20 -6.59 -5.15 -5.04
N TYR A 21 -5.90 -4.16 -5.60
CA TYR A 21 -4.65 -4.38 -6.32
C TYR A 21 -3.54 -4.94 -5.41
N LEU A 22 -3.35 -4.35 -4.23
CA LEU A 22 -2.35 -4.83 -3.27
C LEU A 22 -2.67 -6.25 -2.75
N ASN A 23 -3.94 -6.58 -2.56
CA ASN A 23 -4.35 -7.92 -2.16
C ASN A 23 -4.10 -8.97 -3.25
N THR A 24 -4.30 -8.62 -4.53
CA THR A 24 -3.91 -9.48 -5.65
C THR A 24 -2.40 -9.73 -5.63
N VAL A 25 -1.59 -8.68 -5.45
CA VAL A 25 -0.12 -8.82 -5.36
C VAL A 25 0.31 -9.66 -4.16
N LEU A 26 -0.32 -9.49 -2.99
CA LEU A 26 -0.06 -10.31 -1.82
C LEU A 26 -0.43 -11.79 -2.01
N THR A 27 -1.39 -12.08 -2.88
CA THR A 27 -1.89 -13.44 -3.14
C THR A 27 -1.05 -14.17 -4.19
N GLU A 28 -0.66 -13.46 -5.25
CA GLU A 28 -0.08 -14.07 -6.46
C GLU A 28 1.42 -13.78 -6.64
N GLY A 29 1.91 -12.69 -6.04
CA GLY A 29 3.27 -12.19 -6.23
C GLY A 29 4.22 -12.50 -5.08
N ASP A 30 5.42 -11.93 -5.18
CA ASP A 30 6.45 -12.02 -4.15
C ASP A 30 6.68 -10.68 -3.40
N GLU A 31 7.69 -10.65 -2.52
CA GLU A 31 8.06 -9.46 -1.75
C GLU A 31 8.41 -8.26 -2.66
N GLN A 32 9.09 -8.52 -3.79
CA GLN A 32 9.53 -7.48 -4.71
C GLN A 32 8.34 -6.92 -5.50
N ASP A 33 7.39 -7.76 -5.89
CA ASP A 33 6.14 -7.33 -6.53
C ASP A 33 5.36 -6.38 -5.61
N LEU A 34 5.28 -6.70 -4.32
CA LEU A 34 4.62 -5.85 -3.33
C LEU A 34 5.30 -4.48 -3.20
N ILE A 35 6.64 -4.46 -3.13
CA ILE A 35 7.43 -3.21 -3.04
C ILE A 35 7.17 -2.32 -4.27
N LEU A 36 7.19 -2.92 -5.46
CA LEU A 36 6.96 -2.20 -6.72
C LEU A 36 5.52 -1.69 -6.83
N ALA A 37 4.54 -2.50 -6.45
CA ALA A 37 3.13 -2.09 -6.45
C ALA A 37 2.91 -0.87 -5.53
N ILE A 38 3.45 -0.91 -4.30
CA ILE A 38 3.42 0.24 -3.38
C ILE A 38 4.12 1.45 -4.01
N GLY A 39 5.26 1.24 -4.68
CA GLY A 39 5.99 2.28 -5.42
C GLY A 39 5.17 2.94 -6.53
N HIS A 40 4.46 2.15 -7.33
CA HIS A 40 3.61 2.63 -8.42
C HIS A 40 2.44 3.47 -7.88
N ILE A 41 1.77 3.00 -6.83
CA ILE A 41 0.66 3.72 -6.19
C ILE A 41 1.16 5.02 -5.53
N ALA A 42 2.29 4.96 -4.81
CA ALA A 42 2.90 6.16 -4.23
C ALA A 42 3.27 7.20 -5.31
N LYS A 43 3.69 6.74 -6.49
CA LYS A 43 4.02 7.61 -7.62
C LYS A 43 2.76 8.23 -8.25
N SER A 44 1.68 7.48 -8.40
CA SER A 44 0.41 7.99 -8.95
C SER A 44 -0.24 9.03 -8.02
N ILE A 45 -0.16 8.82 -6.70
CA ILE A 45 -0.63 9.79 -5.68
C ILE A 45 0.28 11.03 -5.64
N GLY A 46 1.58 10.84 -5.87
CA GLY A 46 2.57 11.90 -5.96
C GLY A 46 3.58 11.86 -4.81
N MET A 47 4.85 11.69 -5.17
CA MET A 47 5.94 11.49 -4.20
C MET A 47 6.15 12.64 -3.21
N SER A 48 5.81 13.89 -3.56
CA SER A 48 5.86 15.00 -2.60
C SER A 48 4.85 14.84 -1.47
N LYS A 49 3.64 14.36 -1.77
CA LYS A 49 2.59 14.13 -0.77
C LYS A 49 2.96 12.98 0.16
N ILE A 50 3.44 11.87 -0.41
CA ILE A 50 3.89 10.71 0.37
C ILE A 50 5.10 11.06 1.25
N ALA A 51 6.06 11.83 0.73
CA ALA A 51 7.19 12.33 1.52
C ALA A 51 6.72 13.11 2.76
N ALA A 52 5.78 14.03 2.58
CA ALA A 52 5.23 14.83 3.69
C ALA A 52 4.51 13.97 4.73
N GLN A 53 3.72 12.98 4.30
CA GLN A 53 2.97 12.10 5.22
C GLN A 53 3.86 11.09 5.95
N THR A 54 4.90 10.58 5.30
CA THR A 54 5.79 9.55 5.87
C THR A 54 6.96 10.13 6.67
N GLY A 55 7.24 11.43 6.52
CA GLY A 55 8.45 12.08 7.05
C GLY A 55 9.73 11.67 6.31
N MET A 56 9.61 11.05 5.13
CA MET A 56 10.74 10.61 4.32
C MET A 56 11.06 11.62 3.22
N SER A 57 12.33 11.67 2.78
CA SER A 57 12.69 12.46 1.61
C SER A 57 12.21 11.76 0.31
N ARG A 58 11.91 12.54 -0.74
CA ARG A 58 11.58 11.98 -2.08
C ARG A 58 12.69 11.05 -2.62
N PRO A 59 13.98 11.41 -2.56
CA PRO A 59 15.05 10.49 -2.96
C PRO A 59 15.05 9.18 -2.14
N SER A 60 14.81 9.26 -0.83
CA SER A 60 14.72 8.06 0.02
C SER A 60 13.54 7.16 -0.39
N LEU A 61 12.39 7.74 -0.74
CA LEU A 61 11.23 6.97 -1.23
C LEU A 61 11.53 6.27 -2.56
N TYR A 62 12.12 6.98 -3.54
CA TYR A 62 12.48 6.36 -4.82
C TYR A 62 13.47 5.20 -4.65
N LYS A 63 14.46 5.36 -3.75
CA LYS A 63 15.42 4.29 -3.46
C LYS A 63 14.78 3.12 -2.71
N ALA A 64 13.85 3.39 -1.79
CA ALA A 64 13.21 2.36 -0.97
C ALA A 64 12.19 1.52 -1.76
N LEU A 65 11.62 2.08 -2.84
CA LEU A 65 10.56 1.48 -3.64
C LEU A 65 11.01 1.14 -5.06
N SER A 66 12.32 1.05 -5.30
CA SER A 66 12.88 0.65 -6.59
C SER A 66 12.95 -0.87 -6.74
N GLU A 67 13.12 -1.32 -7.97
CA GLU A 67 13.44 -2.72 -8.26
C GLU A 67 14.69 -3.18 -7.49
N GLY A 68 14.62 -4.36 -6.89
CA GLY A 68 15.68 -4.97 -6.08
C GLY A 68 15.95 -4.29 -4.73
N ALA A 69 15.15 -3.30 -4.33
CA ALA A 69 15.28 -2.67 -3.03
C ALA A 69 14.90 -3.62 -1.90
N LYS A 70 15.54 -3.46 -0.74
CA LYS A 70 15.23 -4.18 0.50
C LYS A 70 14.86 -3.18 1.61
N PRO A 71 13.73 -2.47 1.49
CA PRO A 71 13.31 -1.52 2.50
C PRO A 71 13.02 -2.24 3.82
N GLN A 72 13.31 -1.57 4.94
CA GLN A 72 12.87 -2.07 6.24
C GLN A 72 11.35 -2.19 6.27
N PHE A 73 10.82 -3.20 6.95
CA PHE A 73 9.37 -3.39 7.08
C PHE A 73 8.66 -2.14 7.62
N GLY A 74 9.27 -1.40 8.54
CA GLY A 74 8.73 -0.13 9.03
C GLY A 74 8.58 0.94 7.94
N THR A 75 9.44 0.95 6.92
CA THR A 75 9.30 1.82 5.74
C THR A 75 8.11 1.41 4.91
N ILE A 76 7.93 0.11 4.65
CA ILE A 76 6.77 -0.43 3.93
C ILE A 76 5.47 -0.03 4.62
N MET A 77 5.36 -0.26 5.93
CA MET A 77 4.17 0.09 6.70
C MET A 77 3.86 1.59 6.67
N LYS A 78 4.88 2.45 6.74
CA LYS A 78 4.69 3.91 6.66
C LYS A 78 4.12 4.32 5.30
N VAL A 79 4.71 3.81 4.21
CA VAL A 79 4.27 4.16 2.85
C VAL A 79 2.89 3.58 2.57
N LEU A 80 2.63 2.33 2.96
CA LEU A 80 1.35 1.66 2.81
C LEU A 80 0.21 2.48 3.44
N ARG A 81 0.40 2.97 4.67
CA ARG A 81 -0.58 3.83 5.35
C ARG A 81 -0.74 5.19 4.66
N ALA A 82 0.35 5.76 4.14
CA ALA A 82 0.30 7.04 3.43
C ALA A 82 -0.46 6.93 2.09
N ILE A 83 -0.42 5.78 1.43
CA ILE A 83 -1.19 5.51 0.21
C ILE A 83 -2.64 5.08 0.49
N GLY A 84 -3.08 5.06 1.76
CA GLY A 84 -4.45 4.71 2.14
C GLY A 84 -4.71 3.22 2.35
N GLY A 85 -3.67 2.38 2.36
CA GLY A 85 -3.78 0.94 2.63
C GLY A 85 -3.50 0.60 4.10
N ASP A 86 -3.95 -0.58 4.52
CA ASP A 86 -3.59 -1.20 5.80
C ASP A 86 -3.47 -2.72 5.64
N ILE A 87 -2.76 -3.37 6.56
CA ILE A 87 -2.60 -4.84 6.56
C ILE A 87 -3.62 -5.46 7.50
N GLN A 88 -4.38 -6.43 7.00
CA GLN A 88 -5.24 -7.27 7.82
C GLN A 88 -4.68 -8.68 7.92
N ILE A 89 -4.76 -9.27 9.11
CA ILE A 89 -4.37 -10.66 9.36
C ILE A 89 -5.62 -11.51 9.39
N ALA A 90 -5.67 -12.50 8.50
CA ALA A 90 -6.72 -13.52 8.47
C ALA A 90 -6.15 -14.87 8.96
N PRO A 91 -6.94 -15.71 9.65
CA PRO A 91 -6.52 -17.06 9.94
C PRO A 91 -6.28 -17.81 8.63
N GLN A 92 -5.16 -18.51 8.50
CA GLN A 92 -5.05 -19.52 7.46
C GLN A 92 -6.02 -20.65 7.81
N PRO A 93 -6.87 -21.10 6.87
CA PRO A 93 -7.68 -22.28 7.11
C PRO A 93 -6.73 -23.42 7.49
N ALA A 94 -6.99 -24.07 8.62
CA ALA A 94 -6.20 -25.20 9.06
C ALA A 94 -6.09 -26.18 7.89
N GLN A 95 -4.86 -26.47 7.46
CA GLN A 95 -4.66 -27.54 6.50
C GLN A 95 -5.29 -28.79 7.13
N PRO A 96 -6.31 -29.42 6.51
CA PRO A 96 -6.87 -30.63 7.07
C PRO A 96 -5.71 -31.61 7.24
N ASN A 97 -5.50 -32.05 8.48
CA ASN A 97 -4.45 -33.00 8.83
C ASN A 97 -4.48 -34.12 7.79
N ARG A 98 -3.44 -34.20 6.95
CA ARG A 98 -3.31 -35.30 6.00
C ARG A 98 -3.00 -36.53 6.87
N PRO A 99 -3.87 -37.57 6.87
CA PRO A 99 -3.63 -38.78 7.65
C PRO A 99 -2.36 -39.50 7.19
#